data_AF-A0A7S2NBZ2-F1
#
_entry.id   AF-A0A7S2NBZ2-F1
#
_cell.length_a   1.000
_cell.length_b   1.000
_cell.length_c   1.000
_cell.angle_alpha   90.00
_cell.angle_beta   90.00
_cell.angle_gamma   90.00
#
_symmetry.space_group_name_H-M   'P 1'
#
loop_
_entity.id
_entity.type
_entity.pdbx_description
1 polymer ?
#
loop_
_entity_poly.entity_id
_entity_poly.type
_entity_poly.pdbx_seq_one_letter_code
_entity_poly.pdbx_strand_id
1 'polypeptide(L)'
;SKGTIGAMARLSVCALLLVLATPASVGASSSLRGPKSPRRLDEAAWMPPRPHDQSCLKYHEAGCFTLRDKSSCLGAKDGRSKISWMGLSIRDEPCVWCG
;
A
#
# COMPACT_ATOMS: atom_id res chain seq x y z
N SER A 1 1.35 -37.76 44.82
CA SER A 1 1.51 -39.10 44.24
C SER A 1 0.19 -39.62 43.71
N LYS A 2 0.18 -40.07 42.43
CA LYS A 2 -0.60 -41.20 41.84
C LYS A 2 -2.12 -41.21 42.17
N GLY A 3 -3.08 -41.07 41.26
CA GLY A 3 -3.20 -41.57 39.88
C GLY A 3 -4.27 -42.66 39.86
N THR A 4 -5.39 -42.47 39.15
CA THR A 4 -6.35 -43.53 38.77
C THR A 4 -7.10 -43.18 37.48
N ILE A 5 -6.57 -43.75 36.40
CA ILE A 5 -7.20 -44.27 35.18
C ILE A 5 -8.68 -44.68 35.28
N GLY A 6 -9.46 -44.30 34.26
CA GLY A 6 -10.34 -45.24 33.54
C GLY A 6 -11.82 -44.85 33.40
N ALA A 7 -12.23 -44.47 32.18
CA ALA A 7 -13.45 -44.96 31.50
C ALA A 7 -13.68 -44.18 30.18
N MET A 8 -13.13 -44.66 29.06
CA MET A 8 -13.66 -44.32 27.74
C MET A 8 -14.30 -45.59 27.17
N ALA A 9 -15.56 -45.78 27.53
CA ALA A 9 -16.39 -46.79 26.91
C ALA A 9 -16.83 -46.31 25.52
N ARG A 10 -16.49 -47.12 24.50
CA ARG A 10 -17.37 -47.70 23.45
C ARG A 10 -18.23 -46.69 22.64
N LEU A 11 -18.37 -46.70 21.32
CA LEU A 11 -18.37 -47.68 20.23
C LEU A 11 -17.93 -46.87 18.96
N SER A 12 -17.57 -47.39 17.79
CA SER A 12 -18.19 -48.45 17.01
C SER A 12 -17.30 -48.78 15.81
N VAL A 13 -17.07 -50.07 15.59
CA VAL A 13 -16.43 -50.63 14.39
C VAL A 13 -17.56 -50.98 13.42
N CYS A 14 -17.97 -50.02 12.60
CA CYS A 14 -18.69 -50.23 11.34
C CYS A 14 -18.48 -48.95 10.55
N ALA A 15 -17.51 -48.90 9.64
CA ALA A 15 -17.75 -49.41 8.29
C ALA A 15 -19.07 -48.85 7.77
N LEU A 16 -18.99 -47.76 7.02
CA LEU A 16 -19.48 -47.69 5.65
C LEU A 16 -19.34 -46.23 5.18
N LEU A 17 -18.63 -46.05 4.06
CA LEU A 17 -18.81 -44.95 3.11
C LEU A 17 -18.48 -43.55 3.69
N LEU A 18 -17.35 -42.93 3.37
CA LEU A 18 -17.19 -42.23 2.11
C LEU A 18 -15.73 -41.81 1.95
N VAL A 19 -15.02 -42.53 1.07
CA VAL A 19 -13.83 -42.01 0.40
C VAL A 19 -14.33 -40.93 -0.55
N LEU A 20 -14.39 -39.68 -0.11
CA LEU A 20 -14.44 -38.55 -1.03
C LEU A 20 -13.04 -37.96 -1.09
N ALA A 21 -12.28 -38.50 -2.03
CA ALA A 21 -11.07 -37.88 -2.55
C ALA A 21 -11.41 -36.43 -2.92
N THR A 22 -10.76 -35.48 -2.26
CA THR A 22 -10.82 -34.07 -2.64
C THR A 22 -10.09 -33.92 -3.97
N PRO A 23 -10.76 -33.51 -5.07
CA PRO A 23 -10.03 -33.16 -6.28
C PRO A 23 -9.20 -31.92 -5.96
N ALA A 24 -7.96 -31.96 -6.45
CA ALA A 24 -6.96 -30.92 -6.35
C ALA A 24 -7.56 -29.54 -6.62
N SER A 25 -7.30 -28.61 -5.70
CA SER A 25 -7.49 -27.18 -5.93
C SER A 25 -6.55 -26.74 -7.05
N VAL A 26 -7.03 -26.81 -8.30
CA VAL A 26 -6.39 -26.13 -9.43
C VAL A 26 -6.53 -24.63 -9.21
N GLY A 27 -5.47 -24.04 -8.67
CA GLY A 27 -5.31 -22.60 -8.57
C GLY A 27 -5.24 -21.99 -9.97
N ALA A 28 -6.38 -21.50 -10.45
CA ALA A 28 -6.38 -20.51 -11.51
C ALA A 28 -6.13 -19.14 -10.87
N SER A 29 -4.85 -18.81 -10.62
CA SER A 29 -4.45 -17.41 -10.48
C SER A 29 -4.56 -16.78 -11.86
N SER A 30 -5.78 -16.38 -12.21
CA SER A 30 -6.03 -15.37 -13.22
C SER A 30 -5.45 -14.07 -12.67
N SER A 31 -4.14 -13.90 -12.83
CA SER A 31 -3.53 -12.58 -12.86
C SER A 31 -4.14 -11.90 -14.09
N LEU A 32 -5.33 -11.35 -13.87
CA LEU A 32 -5.87 -10.29 -14.70
C LEU A 32 -4.83 -9.18 -14.58
N ARG A 33 -3.83 -9.24 -15.46
CA ARG A 33 -3.20 -8.04 -16.00
C ARG A 33 -4.37 -7.27 -16.58
N GLY A 34 -4.99 -6.45 -15.73
CA GLY A 34 -5.90 -5.42 -16.18
C GLY A 34 -5.20 -4.70 -17.33
N PRO A 35 -5.96 -4.20 -18.32
CA PRO A 35 -5.36 -3.40 -19.37
C PRO A 35 -4.43 -2.38 -18.70
N LYS A 36 -3.15 -2.36 -19.09
CA LYS A 36 -2.27 -1.24 -18.75
C LYS A 36 -3.11 -0.03 -19.08
N SER A 37 -3.51 0.70 -18.04
CA SER A 37 -4.32 1.89 -18.16
C SER A 37 -3.79 2.63 -19.38
N PRO A 38 -4.61 2.86 -20.43
CA PRO A 38 -4.20 3.72 -21.51
C PRO A 38 -3.69 4.97 -20.81
N ARG A 39 -2.39 5.28 -20.94
CA ARG A 39 -1.88 6.58 -20.56
C ARG A 39 -2.86 7.55 -21.19
N ARG A 40 -3.65 8.25 -20.35
CA ARG A 40 -4.64 9.21 -20.84
C ARG A 40 -3.87 10.15 -21.76
N LEU A 41 -4.15 10.09 -23.06
CA LEU A 41 -3.52 10.91 -24.10
C LEU A 41 -4.15 12.31 -24.09
N ASP A 42 -4.38 12.81 -22.87
CA ASP A 42 -5.00 14.06 -22.48
C ASP A 42 -4.59 14.40 -21.03
N GLU A 43 -3.54 13.76 -20.50
CA GLU A 43 -2.77 14.29 -19.36
C GLU A 43 -2.34 15.69 -19.77
N ALA A 44 -2.99 16.70 -19.17
CA ALA A 44 -2.91 18.08 -19.58
C ALA A 44 -1.47 18.45 -19.95
N ALA A 45 -1.21 18.81 -21.21
CA ALA A 45 0.12 19.19 -21.70
C ALA A 45 0.77 20.36 -20.91
N TRP A 46 0.00 20.94 -19.99
CA TRP A 46 0.34 21.99 -19.05
C TRP A 46 0.98 21.50 -17.75
N MET A 47 0.91 20.20 -17.45
CA MET A 47 1.51 19.63 -16.24
C MET A 47 2.88 19.05 -16.59
N PRO A 48 3.99 19.67 -16.13
CA PRO A 48 5.30 19.08 -16.32
C PRO A 48 5.39 17.72 -15.60
N PRO A 49 6.16 16.77 -16.14
CA PRO A 49 6.38 15.49 -15.46
C PRO A 49 7.03 15.74 -14.09
N ARG A 50 6.66 14.92 -13.11
CA ARG A 50 7.27 15.01 -11.77
C ARG A 50 8.78 14.76 -11.88
N PRO A 51 9.62 15.56 -11.20
CA PRO A 51 11.05 15.32 -11.17
C PRO A 51 11.34 13.97 -10.53
N HIS A 52 12.15 13.14 -11.21
CA HIS A 52 12.48 11.78 -10.78
C HIS A 52 13.41 11.74 -9.57
N ASP A 53 14.29 12.73 -9.43
CA ASP A 53 15.21 12.82 -8.30
C ASP A 53 14.86 14.02 -7.42
N GLN A 54 14.49 13.71 -6.19
CA GLN A 54 14.16 14.68 -5.14
C GLN A 54 15.00 14.43 -3.88
N SER A 55 16.04 13.59 -4.00
CA SER A 55 16.91 13.21 -2.88
C SER A 55 17.75 14.39 -2.37
N CYS A 56 17.99 15.37 -3.23
CA CYS A 56 18.71 16.61 -2.90
C CYS A 56 17.85 17.64 -2.15
N LEU A 57 16.52 17.48 -2.12
CA LEU A 57 15.62 18.40 -1.43
C LEU A 57 15.64 18.16 0.07
N LYS A 58 15.75 19.25 0.83
CA LYS A 58 15.72 19.20 2.30
C LYS A 58 14.31 18.87 2.80
N TYR A 59 14.21 17.97 3.76
CA TYR A 59 12.96 17.76 4.49
C TYR A 59 12.64 18.98 5.32
N HIS A 60 11.44 19.54 5.18
CA HIS A 60 10.97 20.62 6.03
C HIS A 60 9.76 20.19 6.84
N GLU A 61 10.00 19.77 8.09
CA GLU A 61 9.00 19.14 8.97
C GLU A 61 7.75 20.00 9.20
N ALA A 62 7.93 21.33 9.25
CA ALA A 62 6.84 22.27 9.43
C ALA A 62 5.98 22.45 8.15
N GLY A 63 6.41 21.93 7.00
CA GLY A 63 5.71 21.98 5.73
C GLY A 63 5.96 23.25 4.93
N CYS A 64 5.77 23.16 3.61
CA CYS A 64 6.19 24.21 2.66
C CYS A 64 5.57 25.59 2.94
N PHE A 65 4.34 25.64 3.47
CA PHE A 65 3.60 26.88 3.75
C PHE A 65 4.23 27.79 4.81
N THR A 66 5.22 27.29 5.56
CA THR A 66 5.94 28.07 6.58
C THR A 66 7.19 28.76 6.02
N LEU A 67 7.67 28.36 4.84
CA LEU A 67 8.86 28.93 4.20
C LEU A 67 8.51 30.28 3.57
N ARG A 68 9.21 31.33 3.99
CA ARG A 68 9.01 32.73 3.51
C ARG A 68 10.09 33.22 2.58
N ASP A 69 11.12 32.41 2.36
CA ASP A 69 12.21 32.69 1.46
C ASP A 69 12.12 31.76 0.24
N LYS A 70 12.29 32.34 -0.96
CA LYS A 70 12.20 31.62 -2.23
C LYS A 70 13.25 30.52 -2.33
N SER A 71 14.49 30.80 -1.93
CA SER A 71 15.59 29.83 -2.05
C SER A 71 15.35 28.63 -1.14
N SER A 72 14.95 28.89 0.09
CA SER A 72 14.63 27.87 1.09
C SER A 72 13.41 27.05 0.67
N CYS A 73 12.39 27.69 0.08
CA CYS A 73 11.22 27.03 -0.49
C CYS A 73 11.62 26.06 -1.60
N LEU A 74 12.26 26.54 -2.66
CA LEU A 74 12.58 25.72 -3.84
C LEU A 74 13.62 24.63 -3.56
N GLY A 75 14.36 24.72 -2.46
CA GLY A 75 15.32 23.70 -2.01
C GLY A 75 14.75 22.65 -1.05
N ALA A 76 13.43 22.64 -0.81
CA ALA A 76 12.80 21.78 0.18
C ALA A 76 11.65 20.93 -0.39
N LYS A 77 11.25 19.91 0.38
CA LYS A 77 10.02 19.13 0.18
C LYS A 77 9.21 19.08 1.48
N ASP A 78 7.90 18.87 1.35
CA ASP A 78 6.99 18.92 2.51
C ASP A 78 7.23 17.73 3.44
N GLY A 79 7.62 18.04 4.68
CA GLY A 79 7.97 17.03 5.65
C GLY A 79 6.93 16.77 6.74
N ARG A 80 5.70 17.26 6.57
CA ARG A 80 4.66 17.06 7.58
C ARG A 80 4.27 15.60 7.71
N SER A 81 3.85 15.22 8.91
CA SER A 81 3.29 13.88 9.16
C SER A 81 2.01 13.60 8.36
N LYS A 82 1.24 14.65 8.04
CA LYS A 82 0.02 14.57 7.24
C LYS A 82 0.36 14.21 5.79
N ILE A 83 -0.15 13.07 5.32
CA ILE A 83 0.17 12.51 4.00
C ILE A 83 -0.55 13.28 2.89
N SER A 84 -1.80 13.69 3.12
CA SER A 84 -2.65 14.33 2.11
C SER A 84 -3.45 15.50 2.66
N TRP A 85 -3.78 16.45 1.78
CA TRP A 85 -4.64 17.60 2.06
C TRP A 85 -5.64 17.78 0.91
N MET A 86 -6.94 17.82 1.22
CA MET A 86 -8.01 17.96 0.21
C MET A 86 -7.90 16.94 -0.95
N GLY A 87 -7.51 15.70 -0.65
CA GLY A 87 -7.36 14.64 -1.65
C GLY A 87 -6.04 14.67 -2.43
N LEU A 88 -5.17 15.67 -2.20
CA LEU A 88 -3.85 15.78 -2.83
C LEU A 88 -2.78 15.22 -1.89
N SER A 89 -1.81 14.48 -2.44
CA SER A 89 -0.59 14.13 -1.70
C SER A 89 0.18 15.41 -1.39
N ILE A 90 0.62 15.57 -0.15
CA ILE A 90 1.46 16.71 0.26
C ILE A 90 2.81 16.25 0.76
N ARG A 91 2.89 15.17 1.53
CA ARG A 91 4.16 14.70 2.10
C ARG A 91 5.08 14.22 0.99
N ASP A 92 6.36 14.52 1.16
CA ASP A 92 7.43 14.25 0.19
C ASP A 92 7.31 14.99 -1.14
N GLU A 93 6.29 15.81 -1.36
CA GLU A 93 6.18 16.59 -2.58
C GLU A 93 7.12 17.81 -2.52
N PRO A 94 7.77 18.19 -3.65
CA PRO A 94 8.60 19.39 -3.72
C PRO A 94 7.79 20.64 -3.39
N CYS A 95 8.40 21.57 -2.65
CA CYS A 95 7.76 22.85 -2.37
C CYS A 95 7.69 23.73 -3.63
N VAL A 96 6.57 24.44 -3.78
CA VAL A 96 6.33 25.41 -4.86
C VAL A 96 6.30 26.82 -4.29
N TRP A 97 7.01 27.74 -4.95
CA TRP A 97 7.04 29.15 -4.57
C TRP A 97 5.93 29.94 -5.25
N CYS A 98 5.06 30.58 -4.46
CA CYS A 98 3.92 31.34 -4.97
C CYS A 98 3.99 32.86 -4.72
N GLY A 99 5.06 33.37 -4.10
CA GLY A 99 5.21 34.79 -3.75
C GLY A 99 4.70 35.12 -2.36
#